data_AF-G2WX90-F1
#
_entry.id   AF-G2WX90-F1
#
_cell.length_a   1.000
_cell.length_b   1.000
_cell.length_c   1.000
_cell.angle_alpha   90.00
_cell.angle_beta   90.00
_cell.angle_gamma   90.00
#
_symmetry.space_group_name_H-M   'P 1'
#
loop_
_entity.id
_entity.type
_entity.pdbx_description
1 polymer ?
#
loop_
_entity_poly.entity_id
_entity_poly.type
_entity_poly.pdbx_seq_one_letter_code
_entity_poly.pdbx_strand_id
1 'polypeptide(L)'
;MKGFDFIVVGGSPSAVTMAHRLSSSSSRPSVLHLQAGHGQRPDGTAPAVDPCSWSQPLMSTPQVHLGGRTLSLAAGYALGGASTSEAYLDAWADSVGDASYRDSGKAARSEPQHVFAGHTKLPNLTVDCLSQPDKIIFDGKKAIAISTSNGTVHASKEIVLCAGALRTPQLLLLSGIGPRDHLAALGIPLVCDLPIGKALKDSLVIPVLWEVGPALTGSADWLFDPETMRAHIRQFLNLETNLGKDNPSPLPIVSGQSDAVLDSKDIPALPPRSQDFVRHPATSHWEFCVLPTGGSPNTSRRLLQINAYPQVVCSTGSLQLASKDAAEPLLVDPNYLSQAIDRHNAVDAVRIVTRFFTVLASLSNDMLGPHSAPASDEEADVLAFIRESAATARHYSGATPMGRRQDEEACVDGDFCYAKRSRVDPR
;
A
#
# COMPACT_ATOMS: atom_id res chain seq x y z
N MET A 1 35.81 -7.51 -8.44
CA MET A 1 34.61 -7.78 -9.26
C MET A 1 33.98 -6.44 -9.62
N LYS A 2 33.48 -6.26 -10.85
CA LYS A 2 32.72 -5.05 -11.23
C LYS A 2 31.39 -5.06 -10.48
N GLY A 3 31.31 -4.31 -9.37
CA GLY A 3 30.07 -4.04 -8.66
C GLY A 3 29.48 -2.68 -9.07
N PHE A 4 28.27 -2.40 -8.62
CA PHE A 4 27.66 -1.07 -8.71
C PHE A 4 28.06 -0.22 -7.52
N ASP A 5 28.01 1.10 -7.64
CA ASP A 5 28.18 1.97 -6.47
C ASP A 5 27.01 1.82 -5.51
N PHE A 6 25.80 1.83 -6.06
CA PHE A 6 24.56 1.69 -5.31
C PHE A 6 23.69 0.57 -5.88
N ILE A 7 23.04 -0.18 -4.99
CA ILE A 7 21.95 -1.09 -5.35
C ILE A 7 20.67 -0.59 -4.67
N VAL A 8 19.63 -0.30 -5.45
CA VAL A 8 18.30 0.08 -4.97
C VAL A 8 17.36 -1.11 -5.19
N VAL A 9 16.76 -1.64 -4.13
CA VAL A 9 15.95 -2.87 -4.18
C VAL A 9 14.47 -2.54 -4.06
N GLY A 10 13.65 -3.00 -5.01
CA GLY A 10 12.20 -2.90 -5.02
C GLY A 10 11.67 -1.99 -6.13
N GLY A 11 10.36 -2.10 -6.40
CA GLY A 11 9.70 -1.41 -7.50
C GLY A 11 8.82 -0.25 -7.06
N SER A 12 8.77 0.11 -5.78
CA SER A 12 7.90 1.19 -5.28
C SER A 12 8.27 2.57 -5.88
N PRO A 13 7.36 3.57 -5.83
CA PRO A 13 7.68 4.97 -6.15
C PRO A 13 8.99 5.45 -5.54
N SER A 14 9.21 5.15 -4.25
CA SER A 14 10.44 5.50 -3.53
C SER A 14 11.69 4.90 -4.17
N ALA A 15 11.62 3.65 -4.64
CA ALA A 15 12.74 3.01 -5.32
C ALA A 15 13.08 3.71 -6.64
N VAL A 16 12.05 4.08 -7.41
CA VAL A 16 12.20 4.80 -8.69
C VAL A 16 12.87 6.14 -8.48
N THR A 17 12.34 6.91 -7.53
CA THR A 17 12.85 8.24 -7.19
C THR A 17 14.30 8.11 -6.75
N MET A 18 14.61 7.16 -5.87
CA MET A 18 15.96 6.95 -5.35
C MET A 18 16.95 6.59 -6.46
N ALA A 19 16.64 5.58 -7.28
CA ALA A 19 17.50 5.14 -8.36
C ALA A 19 17.77 6.28 -9.36
N HIS A 20 16.71 7.01 -9.74
CA HIS A 20 16.84 8.15 -10.65
C HIS A 20 17.69 9.28 -10.05
N ARG A 21 17.38 9.72 -8.83
CA ARG A 21 18.07 10.85 -8.19
C ARG A 21 19.55 10.55 -7.95
N LEU A 22 19.87 9.31 -7.56
CA LEU A 22 21.27 8.87 -7.45
C LEU A 22 21.96 8.92 -8.81
N SER A 23 21.37 8.34 -9.86
CA SER A 23 21.96 8.31 -11.20
C SER A 23 22.09 9.69 -11.84
N SER A 24 21.16 10.60 -11.57
CA SER A 24 21.15 11.99 -12.06
C SER A 24 21.99 12.95 -11.21
N SER A 25 22.56 12.49 -10.09
CA SER A 25 23.41 13.33 -9.24
C SER A 25 24.66 13.82 -9.97
N SER A 26 25.28 14.89 -9.47
CA SER A 26 26.52 15.44 -10.04
C SER A 26 27.66 14.42 -10.12
N SER A 27 27.71 13.48 -9.17
CA SER A 27 28.71 12.42 -9.11
C SER A 27 28.47 11.26 -10.08
N ARG A 28 27.27 11.16 -10.68
CA ARG A 28 26.86 10.13 -11.65
C ARG A 28 27.37 8.71 -11.32
N PRO A 29 27.06 8.20 -10.12
CA PRO A 29 27.49 6.86 -9.70
C PRO A 29 26.83 5.79 -10.57
N SER A 30 27.43 4.61 -10.61
CA SER A 30 26.82 3.42 -11.19
C SER A 30 25.73 2.88 -10.25
N VAL A 31 24.49 2.74 -10.76
CA VAL A 31 23.33 2.33 -9.95
C VAL A 31 22.67 1.11 -10.58
N LEU A 32 22.40 0.09 -9.75
CA LEU A 32 21.51 -1.02 -10.09
C LEU A 32 20.16 -0.80 -9.41
N HIS A 33 19.09 -0.73 -10.19
CA HIS A 33 17.72 -0.79 -9.71
C HIS A 33 17.21 -2.22 -9.89
N LEU A 34 17.06 -2.94 -8.79
CA LEU A 34 16.67 -4.34 -8.74
C LEU A 34 15.20 -4.50 -8.40
N GLN A 35 14.44 -5.21 -9.24
CA GLN A 35 13.01 -5.44 -9.07
C GLN A 35 12.62 -6.89 -9.34
N ALA A 36 11.89 -7.50 -8.40
CA ALA A 36 11.42 -8.87 -8.51
C ALA A 36 10.32 -9.04 -9.57
N GLY A 37 9.42 -8.06 -9.66
CA GLY A 37 8.31 -8.06 -10.60
C GLY A 37 8.66 -7.57 -12.00
N HIS A 38 7.62 -7.40 -12.82
CA HIS A 38 7.76 -6.96 -14.20
C HIS A 38 8.20 -5.49 -14.31
N GLY A 39 9.04 -5.17 -15.30
CA GLY A 39 9.46 -3.80 -15.65
C GLY A 39 8.44 -3.09 -16.56
N GLN A 40 8.34 -3.60 -17.78
CA GLN A 40 7.22 -3.45 -18.70
C GLN A 40 7.03 -4.83 -19.36
N ARG A 41 5.79 -5.26 -19.63
CA ARG A 41 5.59 -6.51 -20.37
C ARG A 41 6.08 -6.34 -21.82
N PRO A 42 6.72 -7.35 -22.43
CA PRO A 42 7.17 -7.30 -23.83
C PRO A 42 6.03 -7.05 -24.84
N ASP A 43 4.78 -7.35 -24.45
CA ASP A 43 3.57 -7.18 -25.26
C ASP A 43 2.89 -5.82 -25.09
N GLY A 44 3.40 -4.94 -24.21
CA GLY A 44 2.84 -3.62 -23.94
C GLY A 44 1.49 -3.63 -23.20
N THR A 45 1.07 -4.76 -22.62
CA THR A 45 -0.21 -4.83 -21.90
C THR A 45 -0.20 -4.02 -20.61
N ALA A 46 -1.18 -3.12 -20.48
CA ALA A 46 -1.31 -2.22 -19.34
C ALA A 46 -1.79 -2.94 -18.06
N PRO A 47 -1.38 -2.48 -16.85
CA PRO A 47 -1.73 -3.13 -15.58
C PRO A 47 -3.23 -3.37 -15.35
N ALA A 48 -4.09 -2.48 -15.84
CA ALA A 48 -5.54 -2.60 -15.70
C ALA A 48 -6.15 -3.79 -16.45
N VAL A 49 -5.44 -4.38 -17.41
CA VAL A 49 -5.90 -5.52 -18.21
C VAL A 49 -5.66 -6.86 -17.51
N ASP A 50 -4.68 -6.93 -16.59
CA ASP A 50 -4.29 -8.18 -15.91
C ASP A 50 -3.79 -7.92 -14.47
N PRO A 51 -4.60 -7.30 -13.59
CA PRO A 51 -4.15 -6.82 -12.27
C PRO A 51 -3.60 -7.93 -11.36
N CYS A 52 -4.03 -9.18 -11.57
CA CYS A 52 -3.54 -10.34 -10.85
C CYS A 52 -2.05 -10.62 -11.13
N SER A 53 -1.56 -10.35 -12.34
CA SER A 53 -0.15 -10.52 -12.69
C SER A 53 0.74 -9.37 -12.20
N TRP A 54 0.14 -8.25 -11.78
CA TRP A 54 0.85 -7.08 -11.23
C TRP A 54 0.78 -6.99 -9.71
N SER A 55 0.23 -8.00 -9.05
CA SER A 55 0.16 -8.10 -7.60
C SER A 55 0.63 -9.47 -7.14
N GLN A 56 1.23 -9.52 -5.96
CA GLN A 56 1.49 -10.81 -5.33
C GLN A 56 0.36 -11.14 -4.37
N PRO A 57 -0.25 -12.33 -4.49
CA PRO A 57 -1.25 -12.77 -3.53
C PRO A 57 -0.56 -13.04 -2.20
N LEU A 58 -1.03 -12.36 -1.17
CA LEU A 58 -0.65 -12.59 0.22
C LEU A 58 -1.94 -12.56 1.03
N MET A 59 -2.07 -13.42 2.03
CA MET A 59 -3.24 -13.46 2.90
C MET A 59 -2.84 -13.08 4.31
N SER A 60 -3.74 -12.39 5.02
CA SER A 60 -3.59 -12.25 6.46
C SER A 60 -3.79 -13.59 7.16
N THR A 61 -3.24 -13.71 8.36
CA THR A 61 -3.70 -14.69 9.34
C THR A 61 -5.18 -14.41 9.72
N PRO A 62 -5.91 -15.39 10.30
CA PRO A 62 -7.28 -15.19 10.74
C PRO A 62 -7.42 -14.00 11.70
N GLN A 63 -8.28 -13.04 11.34
CA GLN A 63 -8.44 -11.80 12.08
C GLN A 63 -9.53 -11.95 13.15
N VAL A 64 -9.14 -11.98 14.42
CA VAL A 64 -10.03 -12.24 15.57
C VAL A 64 -11.23 -11.29 15.59
N HIS A 65 -11.01 -10.00 15.37
CA HIS A 65 -12.07 -8.99 15.41
C HIS A 65 -12.89 -8.87 14.12
N LEU A 66 -12.54 -9.62 13.08
CA LEU A 66 -13.27 -9.74 11.82
C LEU A 66 -13.88 -11.14 11.64
N GLY A 67 -14.24 -11.80 12.74
CA GLY A 67 -14.89 -13.12 12.72
C GLY A 67 -13.99 -14.26 12.24
N GLY A 68 -12.67 -14.12 12.37
CA GLY A 68 -11.71 -15.12 11.93
C GLY A 68 -11.46 -15.14 10.41
N ARG A 69 -11.97 -14.15 9.66
CA ARG A 69 -11.70 -14.04 8.22
C ARG A 69 -10.22 -13.79 7.95
N THR A 70 -9.75 -14.32 6.83
CA THR A 70 -8.47 -13.94 6.22
C THR A 70 -8.74 -12.93 5.12
N LEU A 71 -7.91 -11.89 5.02
CA LEU A 71 -8.03 -10.83 4.03
C LEU A 71 -6.92 -10.97 2.98
N SER A 72 -7.25 -10.64 1.72
CA SER A 72 -6.24 -10.52 0.66
C SER A 72 -5.43 -9.25 0.89
N LEU A 73 -4.14 -9.42 1.16
CA LEU A 73 -3.15 -8.38 1.38
C LEU A 73 -2.36 -8.08 0.10
N ALA A 74 -3.05 -7.90 -1.02
CA ALA A 74 -2.43 -7.67 -2.31
C ALA A 74 -1.44 -6.49 -2.24
N ALA A 75 -0.24 -6.70 -2.79
CA ALA A 75 0.80 -5.68 -2.90
C ALA A 75 1.35 -5.66 -4.34
N GLY A 76 1.67 -4.46 -4.83
CA GLY A 76 2.18 -4.29 -6.20
C GLY A 76 3.46 -5.07 -6.44
N TYR A 77 3.47 -5.90 -7.48
CA TYR A 77 4.56 -6.77 -7.89
C TYR A 77 5.08 -6.40 -9.27
N ALA A 78 5.46 -5.13 -9.40
CA ALA A 78 6.01 -4.58 -10.62
C ALA A 78 6.76 -3.28 -10.36
N LEU A 79 7.48 -2.84 -11.38
CA LEU A 79 8.14 -1.55 -11.43
C LEU A 79 7.05 -0.45 -11.41
N GLY A 80 7.07 0.37 -10.35
CA GLY A 80 6.02 1.32 -9.97
C GLY A 80 5.16 0.86 -8.78
N GLY A 81 5.29 -0.39 -8.33
CA GLY A 81 4.56 -0.91 -7.17
C GLY A 81 3.04 -0.74 -7.32
N ALA A 82 2.34 -0.44 -6.22
CA ALA A 82 0.89 -0.26 -6.24
C ALA A 82 0.43 0.91 -7.12
N SER A 83 1.27 1.93 -7.34
CA SER A 83 0.95 3.05 -8.26
C SER A 83 0.95 2.69 -9.75
N THR A 84 1.30 1.44 -10.11
CA THR A 84 0.94 0.89 -11.43
C THR A 84 -0.56 0.61 -11.57
N SER A 85 -1.26 0.47 -10.43
CA SER A 85 -2.69 0.16 -10.34
C SER A 85 -3.53 1.23 -9.64
N GLU A 86 -2.89 2.20 -8.96
CA GLU A 86 -3.52 3.25 -8.15
C GLU A 86 -3.23 4.65 -8.70
N ALA A 87 -4.22 5.54 -8.66
CA ALA A 87 -4.28 6.71 -9.52
C ALA A 87 -4.25 8.06 -8.78
N TYR A 88 -3.15 8.46 -8.12
CA TYR A 88 -3.06 9.79 -7.47
C TYR A 88 -1.62 10.33 -7.28
N LEU A 89 -0.81 10.50 -8.34
CA LEU A 89 0.58 10.99 -8.18
C LEU A 89 0.78 12.52 -8.27
N ASP A 90 -0.17 13.29 -8.80
CA ASP A 90 0.02 14.75 -8.96
C ASP A 90 0.02 15.49 -7.61
N ALA A 91 -0.88 15.13 -6.68
CA ALA A 91 -0.91 15.71 -5.34
C ALA A 91 0.35 15.34 -4.51
N TRP A 92 0.88 14.14 -4.71
CA TRP A 92 2.14 13.73 -4.11
C TRP A 92 3.32 14.54 -4.70
N ALA A 93 3.36 14.70 -6.03
CA ALA A 93 4.37 15.47 -6.74
C ALA A 93 4.46 16.91 -6.21
N ASP A 94 3.31 17.55 -5.98
CA ASP A 94 3.22 18.88 -5.38
C ASP A 94 3.72 18.89 -3.93
N SER A 95 3.35 17.88 -3.14
CA SER A 95 3.79 17.77 -1.74
C SER A 95 5.29 17.55 -1.58
N VAL A 96 5.95 16.85 -2.51
CA VAL A 96 7.39 16.57 -2.43
C VAL A 96 8.23 17.50 -3.32
N GLY A 97 7.59 18.40 -4.06
CA GLY A 97 8.26 19.33 -4.98
C GLY A 97 8.91 18.63 -6.19
N ASP A 98 8.45 17.44 -6.56
CA ASP A 98 9.01 16.66 -7.65
C ASP A 98 8.13 16.72 -8.90
N ALA A 99 8.34 17.77 -9.71
CA ALA A 99 7.60 17.98 -10.95
C ALA A 99 7.77 16.86 -11.99
N SER A 100 8.70 15.91 -11.81
CA SER A 100 8.81 14.74 -12.69
C SER A 100 7.61 13.79 -12.58
N TYR A 101 6.84 13.89 -11.50
CA TYR A 101 5.60 13.14 -11.27
C TYR A 101 4.33 13.90 -11.68
N ARG A 102 4.45 15.13 -12.21
CA ARG A 102 3.31 15.91 -12.73
C ARG A 102 2.92 15.48 -14.14
N ASP A 103 1.62 15.47 -14.42
CA ASP A 103 1.06 15.31 -15.76
C ASP A 103 1.74 16.24 -16.80
N SER A 104 2.24 15.66 -17.89
CA SER A 104 2.86 16.37 -19.02
C SER A 104 1.84 16.97 -20.00
N GLY A 105 0.57 17.05 -19.62
CA GLY A 105 -0.49 17.69 -20.41
C GLY A 105 -1.04 16.81 -21.54
N LYS A 106 -0.62 15.55 -21.61
CA LYS A 106 -1.36 14.50 -22.31
C LYS A 106 -1.96 13.65 -21.22
N ALA A 107 -3.28 13.52 -21.21
CA ALA A 107 -4.12 12.86 -20.22
C ALA A 107 -3.81 11.35 -19.97
N ALA A 108 -2.54 11.01 -19.84
CA ALA A 108 -2.03 9.77 -19.33
C ALA A 108 -1.97 9.96 -17.82
N ARG A 109 -2.64 9.05 -17.11
CA ARG A 109 -2.37 8.80 -15.69
C ARG A 109 -0.87 8.95 -15.46
N SER A 110 -0.44 9.69 -14.45
CA SER A 110 0.95 9.73 -13.99
C SER A 110 1.28 8.33 -13.46
N GLU A 111 1.44 7.37 -14.37
CA GLU A 111 1.93 6.05 -14.07
C GLU A 111 3.43 6.20 -13.88
N PRO A 112 4.00 5.62 -12.82
CA PRO A 112 5.45 5.56 -12.66
C PRO A 112 6.12 5.05 -13.93
N GLN A 113 5.44 4.24 -14.75
CA GLN A 113 5.89 3.76 -16.06
C GLN A 113 6.30 4.87 -17.03
N HIS A 114 5.66 6.04 -17.03
CA HIS A 114 6.08 7.19 -17.84
C HIS A 114 7.32 7.87 -17.27
N VAL A 115 7.39 8.01 -15.95
CA VAL A 115 8.59 8.42 -15.22
C VAL A 115 9.74 7.45 -15.57
N PHE A 116 9.49 6.14 -15.55
CA PHE A 116 10.44 5.09 -15.93
C PHE A 116 10.87 5.12 -17.41
N ALA A 117 9.97 5.38 -18.35
CA ALA A 117 10.31 5.49 -19.77
C ALA A 117 11.26 6.67 -20.05
N GLY A 118 11.23 7.70 -19.20
CA GLY A 118 12.25 8.75 -19.18
C GLY A 118 13.59 8.29 -18.55
N HIS A 119 13.55 7.37 -17.59
CA HIS A 119 14.67 6.99 -16.73
C HIS A 119 15.63 5.94 -17.34
N THR A 120 15.16 5.10 -18.26
CA THR A 120 16.00 4.10 -18.97
C THR A 120 17.03 4.73 -19.92
N LYS A 121 17.06 6.06 -20.05
CA LYS A 121 17.99 6.81 -20.89
C LYS A 121 19.31 7.17 -20.20
N LEU A 122 19.45 6.92 -18.90
CA LEU A 122 20.66 7.24 -18.15
C LEU A 122 21.72 6.13 -18.33
N PRO A 123 22.93 6.44 -18.86
CA PRO A 123 23.94 5.43 -19.17
C PRO A 123 24.55 4.75 -17.93
N ASN A 124 24.37 5.33 -16.75
CA ASN A 124 24.88 4.85 -15.46
C ASN A 124 23.79 4.19 -14.58
N LEU A 125 22.58 3.99 -15.11
CA LEU A 125 21.48 3.28 -14.44
C LEU A 125 21.23 1.95 -15.15
N THR A 126 21.40 0.84 -14.44
CA THR A 126 20.99 -0.49 -14.89
C THR A 126 19.71 -0.87 -14.16
N VAL A 127 18.67 -1.25 -14.90
CA VAL A 127 17.42 -1.75 -14.33
C VAL A 127 17.35 -3.25 -14.57
N ASP A 128 17.25 -4.02 -13.50
CA ASP A 128 17.17 -5.47 -13.52
C ASP A 128 15.81 -5.89 -12.95
N CYS A 129 14.91 -6.28 -13.85
CA CYS A 129 13.58 -6.78 -13.51
C CYS A 129 13.57 -8.31 -13.57
N LEU A 130 12.60 -8.94 -12.91
CA LEU A 130 12.49 -10.41 -12.82
C LEU A 130 13.67 -11.07 -12.09
N SER A 131 14.35 -10.29 -11.26
CA SER A 131 15.44 -10.75 -10.39
C SER A 131 14.95 -10.66 -8.95
N GLN A 132 14.44 -11.77 -8.42
CA GLN A 132 13.93 -11.84 -7.05
C GLN A 132 15.09 -11.68 -6.06
N PRO A 133 15.10 -10.65 -5.19
CA PRO A 133 16.08 -10.56 -4.11
C PRO A 133 15.74 -11.57 -3.02
N ASP A 134 16.74 -12.34 -2.60
CA ASP A 134 16.58 -13.40 -1.60
C ASP A 134 17.17 -12.97 -0.24
N LYS A 135 18.41 -12.45 -0.26
CA LYS A 135 19.16 -12.16 0.96
C LYS A 135 20.26 -11.12 0.73
N ILE A 136 20.52 -10.30 1.75
CA ILE A 136 21.67 -9.39 1.83
C ILE A 136 22.88 -10.18 2.33
N ILE A 137 24.01 -10.00 1.67
CA ILE A 137 25.29 -10.60 2.03
C ILE A 137 26.14 -9.56 2.77
N PHE A 138 26.73 -9.98 3.89
CA PHE A 138 27.51 -9.11 4.76
C PHE A 138 28.98 -9.53 4.82
N ASP A 139 29.86 -8.54 4.93
CA ASP A 139 31.23 -8.67 5.43
C ASP A 139 31.29 -7.97 6.79
N GLY A 140 31.35 -8.77 7.86
CA GLY A 140 31.12 -8.27 9.23
C GLY A 140 29.74 -7.62 9.36
N LYS A 141 29.72 -6.29 9.60
CA LYS A 141 28.49 -5.49 9.67
C LYS A 141 28.18 -4.72 8.38
N LYS A 142 29.05 -4.79 7.37
CA LYS A 142 28.87 -4.05 6.11
C LYS A 142 28.07 -4.91 5.14
N ALA A 143 26.96 -4.39 4.63
CA ALA A 143 26.24 -4.99 3.51
C ALA A 143 27.06 -4.80 2.22
N ILE A 144 27.41 -5.88 1.52
CA ILE A 144 28.33 -5.85 0.37
C ILE A 144 27.70 -6.37 -0.93
N ALA A 145 26.61 -7.13 -0.84
CA ALA A 145 25.92 -7.66 -2.00
C ALA A 145 24.48 -8.06 -1.69
N ILE A 146 23.69 -8.25 -2.75
CA ILE A 146 22.39 -8.92 -2.72
C ILE A 146 22.52 -10.24 -3.48
N SER A 147 22.06 -11.34 -2.87
CA SER A 147 21.76 -12.59 -3.56
C SER A 147 20.40 -12.48 -4.22
N THR A 148 20.31 -12.88 -5.49
CA THR A 148 19.07 -12.95 -6.26
C THR A 148 18.92 -14.30 -6.94
N SER A 149 17.74 -14.55 -7.48
CA SER A 149 17.46 -15.70 -8.36
C SER A 149 18.39 -15.80 -9.58
N ASN A 150 19.02 -14.70 -9.99
CA ASN A 150 19.89 -14.62 -11.16
C ASN A 150 21.39 -14.49 -10.82
N GLY A 151 21.74 -14.59 -9.54
CA GLY A 151 23.12 -14.54 -9.06
C GLY A 151 23.35 -13.47 -8.00
N THR A 152 24.62 -13.18 -7.71
CA THR A 152 25.00 -12.20 -6.69
C THR A 152 25.44 -10.89 -7.33
N VAL A 153 24.88 -9.78 -6.86
CA VAL A 153 25.22 -8.42 -7.29
C VAL A 153 25.87 -7.65 -6.15
N HIS A 154 27.04 -7.05 -6.40
CA HIS A 154 27.84 -6.37 -5.38
C HIS A 154 27.65 -4.85 -5.41
N ALA A 155 27.61 -4.25 -4.22
CA ALA A 155 27.61 -2.80 -4.02
C ALA A 155 28.96 -2.35 -3.43
N SER A 156 29.56 -1.29 -3.98
CA SER A 156 30.80 -0.70 -3.47
C SER A 156 30.53 0.30 -2.34
N LYS A 157 29.38 1.00 -2.38
CA LYS A 157 28.96 1.98 -1.38
C LYS A 157 27.78 1.47 -0.55
N GLU A 158 26.56 1.54 -1.06
CA GLU A 158 25.34 1.33 -0.27
C GLU A 158 24.31 0.44 -0.98
N ILE A 159 23.50 -0.23 -0.16
CA ILE A 159 22.32 -0.99 -0.58
C ILE A 159 21.11 -0.32 0.08
N VAL A 160 20.16 0.15 -0.74
CA VAL A 160 18.97 0.87 -0.29
C VAL A 160 17.75 -0.01 -0.51
N LEU A 161 17.00 -0.28 0.56
CA LEU A 161 15.81 -1.13 0.50
C LEU A 161 14.54 -0.27 0.34
N CYS A 162 13.86 -0.45 -0.78
CA CYS A 162 12.61 0.23 -1.14
C CYS A 162 11.55 -0.78 -1.63
N ALA A 163 11.53 -1.99 -1.05
CA ALA A 163 10.65 -3.10 -1.45
C ALA A 163 9.24 -3.01 -0.81
N GLY A 164 8.90 -1.89 -0.17
CA GLY A 164 7.63 -1.67 0.50
C GLY A 164 7.56 -2.29 1.90
N ALA A 165 6.45 -2.03 2.61
CA ALA A 165 6.28 -2.37 4.02
C ALA A 165 6.16 -3.87 4.31
N LEU A 166 5.95 -4.72 3.30
CA LEU A 166 5.86 -6.17 3.47
C LEU A 166 7.14 -6.90 3.04
N ARG A 167 7.76 -6.52 1.92
CA ARG A 167 8.95 -7.23 1.41
C ARG A 167 10.27 -6.71 1.96
N THR A 168 10.37 -5.43 2.33
CA THR A 168 11.56 -4.91 3.04
C THR A 168 11.81 -5.66 4.36
N PRO A 169 10.84 -5.81 5.28
CA PRO A 169 11.07 -6.59 6.49
C PRO A 169 11.34 -8.07 6.20
N GLN A 170 10.71 -8.69 5.20
CA GLN A 170 11.04 -10.07 4.80
C GLN A 170 12.52 -10.21 4.43
N LEU A 171 13.02 -9.34 3.56
CA LEU A 171 14.42 -9.37 3.13
C LEU A 171 15.37 -9.16 4.31
N LEU A 172 15.05 -8.25 5.23
CA LEU A 172 15.84 -8.05 6.46
C LEU A 172 15.84 -9.30 7.34
N LEU A 173 14.68 -9.91 7.57
CA LEU A 173 14.54 -11.14 8.37
C LEU A 173 15.35 -12.29 7.76
N LEU A 174 15.21 -12.55 6.46
CA LEU A 174 15.99 -13.58 5.75
C LEU A 174 17.50 -13.31 5.79
N SER A 175 17.86 -12.03 5.91
CA SER A 175 19.23 -11.52 6.02
C SER A 175 19.82 -11.58 7.43
N GLY A 176 19.04 -12.03 8.42
CA GLY A 176 19.49 -12.11 9.82
C GLY A 176 19.36 -10.80 10.60
N ILE A 177 18.60 -9.83 10.08
CA ILE A 177 18.27 -8.59 10.78
C ILE A 177 16.81 -8.70 11.26
N GLY A 178 16.60 -8.86 12.56
CA GLY A 178 15.29 -9.17 13.11
C GLY A 178 15.31 -9.69 14.54
N PRO A 179 14.14 -10.06 15.10
CA PRO A 179 14.06 -10.56 16.46
C PRO A 179 14.87 -11.84 16.63
N ARG A 180 15.82 -11.86 17.56
CA ARG A 180 16.74 -12.99 17.78
C ARG A 180 16.05 -14.34 17.90
N ASP A 181 15.01 -14.44 18.72
CA ASP A 181 14.34 -15.72 18.99
C ASP A 181 13.64 -16.26 17.74
N HIS A 182 13.04 -15.38 16.94
CA HIS A 182 12.41 -15.73 15.67
C HIS A 182 13.42 -16.25 14.66
N LEU A 183 14.56 -15.56 14.53
CA LEU A 183 15.63 -15.97 13.62
C LEU A 183 16.28 -17.29 14.05
N ALA A 184 16.50 -17.47 15.36
CA ALA A 184 17.04 -18.70 15.92
C ALA A 184 16.13 -19.90 15.67
N ALA A 185 14.81 -19.74 15.82
CA ALA A 185 13.81 -20.78 15.56
C ALA A 185 13.82 -21.28 14.10
N LEU A 186 14.19 -20.41 13.15
CA LEU A 186 14.30 -20.76 11.73
C LEU A 186 15.72 -21.14 11.29
N GLY A 187 16.68 -21.15 12.22
CA GLY A 187 18.10 -21.42 11.93
C GLY A 187 18.76 -20.35 11.07
N ILE A 188 18.29 -19.09 11.13
CA ILE A 188 18.88 -17.96 10.42
C ILE A 188 19.94 -17.30 11.32
N PRO A 189 21.21 -17.21 10.88
CA PRO A 189 22.26 -16.54 11.66
C PRO A 189 21.92 -15.08 11.94
N LEU A 190 22.05 -14.67 13.20
CA LEU A 190 21.78 -13.30 13.62
C LEU A 190 22.90 -12.35 13.19
N VAL A 191 22.53 -11.30 12.45
CA VAL A 191 23.36 -10.14 12.11
C VAL A 191 23.06 -8.98 13.06
N CYS A 192 21.78 -8.66 13.27
CA CYS A 192 21.36 -7.58 14.14
C CYS A 192 19.98 -7.85 14.77
N ASP A 193 19.88 -7.66 16.08
CA ASP A 193 18.67 -7.88 16.87
C ASP A 193 17.80 -6.62 16.85
N LEU A 194 16.76 -6.62 16.01
CA LEU A 194 15.86 -5.48 15.79
C LEU A 194 14.40 -5.95 15.77
N PRO A 195 13.43 -5.10 16.18
CA PRO A 195 12.01 -5.45 16.21
C PRO A 195 11.36 -5.42 14.80
N ILE A 196 12.06 -5.91 13.78
CA ILE A 196 11.56 -5.99 12.41
C ILE A 196 10.22 -6.74 12.39
N GLY A 197 9.22 -6.15 11.76
CA GLY A 197 7.89 -6.73 11.59
C GLY A 197 7.00 -6.65 12.83
N LYS A 198 7.36 -5.95 13.90
CA LYS A 198 6.56 -5.90 15.14
C LYS A 198 5.55 -4.75 15.23
N ALA A 199 5.63 -3.78 14.32
CA ALA A 199 4.81 -2.56 14.35
C ALA A 199 4.01 -2.35 13.05
N LEU A 200 3.57 -3.44 12.41
CA LEU A 200 2.81 -3.36 11.16
C LEU A 200 1.51 -2.57 11.41
N LYS A 201 1.23 -1.63 10.52
CA LYS A 201 -0.02 -0.86 10.49
C LYS A 201 -0.65 -0.94 9.12
N ASP A 202 -1.96 -0.93 9.09
CA ASP A 202 -2.78 -0.78 7.90
C ASP A 202 -4.17 -0.30 8.32
N SER A 203 -4.85 0.43 7.44
CA SER A 203 -6.24 0.84 7.66
C SER A 203 -7.21 -0.09 6.91
N LEU A 204 -8.47 -0.08 7.35
CA LEU A 204 -9.53 -0.78 6.65
C LEU A 204 -10.19 0.13 5.62
N VAL A 205 -10.74 -0.49 4.59
CA VAL A 205 -11.79 0.06 3.76
C VAL A 205 -13.07 -0.73 4.00
N ILE A 206 -14.18 -0.03 4.23
CA ILE A 206 -15.48 -0.63 4.51
C ILE A 206 -16.44 -0.17 3.42
N PRO A 207 -16.72 -1.00 2.41
CA PRO A 207 -17.57 -0.62 1.28
C PRO A 207 -19.05 -0.67 1.67
N VAL A 208 -19.75 0.45 1.49
CA VAL A 208 -21.21 0.57 1.52
C VAL A 208 -21.70 0.70 0.09
N LEU A 209 -22.66 -0.11 -0.32
CA LEU A 209 -23.17 -0.15 -1.69
C LEU A 209 -24.61 0.38 -1.75
N TRP A 210 -24.87 1.23 -2.73
CA TRP A 210 -26.21 1.76 -3.02
C TRP A 210 -26.63 1.42 -4.44
N GLU A 211 -27.89 1.03 -4.61
CA GLU A 211 -28.52 0.94 -5.92
C GLU A 211 -28.89 2.34 -6.39
N VAL A 212 -28.58 2.64 -7.64
CA VAL A 212 -28.78 3.98 -8.21
C VAL A 212 -29.44 3.94 -9.58
N GLY A 213 -30.06 5.04 -9.95
CA GLY A 213 -30.66 5.28 -11.25
C GLY A 213 -29.63 5.64 -12.32
N PRO A 214 -30.07 5.70 -13.58
CA PRO A 214 -29.18 5.89 -14.72
C PRO A 214 -28.49 7.26 -14.78
N ALA A 215 -28.94 8.24 -14.01
CA ALA A 215 -28.32 9.56 -13.97
C ALA A 215 -27.00 9.59 -13.17
N LEU A 216 -26.80 8.65 -12.23
CA LEU A 216 -25.63 8.63 -11.34
C LEU A 216 -24.50 7.73 -11.84
N THR A 217 -24.82 6.63 -12.53
CA THR A 217 -23.81 5.78 -13.17
C THR A 217 -24.40 4.95 -14.31
N GLY A 218 -23.55 4.55 -15.26
CA GLY A 218 -23.89 3.63 -16.34
C GLY A 218 -24.10 2.19 -15.84
N SER A 219 -24.77 1.35 -16.64
CA SER A 219 -24.76 -0.09 -16.37
C SER A 219 -23.38 -0.68 -16.70
N ALA A 220 -23.03 -1.80 -16.06
CA ALA A 220 -21.86 -2.59 -16.44
C ALA A 220 -22.15 -3.61 -17.55
N ASP A 221 -23.27 -3.47 -18.28
CA ASP A 221 -23.67 -4.45 -19.30
C ASP A 221 -22.60 -4.59 -20.40
N TRP A 222 -21.82 -3.53 -20.63
CA TRP A 222 -20.67 -3.54 -21.54
C TRP A 222 -19.58 -4.56 -21.16
N LEU A 223 -19.48 -4.96 -19.88
CA LEU A 223 -18.56 -6.03 -19.45
C LEU A 223 -18.96 -7.40 -20.02
N PHE A 224 -20.23 -7.55 -20.41
CA PHE A 224 -20.79 -8.84 -20.86
C PHE A 224 -21.04 -8.90 -22.36
N ASP A 225 -20.94 -7.77 -23.07
CA ASP A 225 -20.94 -7.75 -24.52
C ASP A 225 -19.50 -7.83 -25.06
N PRO A 226 -19.08 -8.94 -25.70
CA PRO A 226 -17.70 -9.11 -26.14
C PRO A 226 -17.23 -8.07 -27.16
N GLU A 227 -18.13 -7.49 -27.95
CA GLU A 227 -17.79 -6.44 -28.92
C GLU A 227 -17.55 -5.10 -28.24
N THR A 228 -18.47 -4.67 -27.37
CA THR A 228 -18.37 -3.45 -26.59
C THR A 228 -17.22 -3.52 -25.58
N MET A 229 -16.99 -4.67 -24.94
CA MET A 229 -15.80 -4.93 -24.12
C MET A 229 -14.53 -4.78 -24.94
N ARG A 230 -14.43 -5.42 -26.12
CA ARG A 230 -13.26 -5.28 -27.00
C ARG A 230 -13.08 -3.84 -27.48
N ALA A 231 -14.15 -3.11 -27.74
CA ALA A 231 -14.11 -1.70 -28.12
C ALA A 231 -13.58 -0.82 -26.98
N HIS A 232 -14.08 -0.98 -25.76
CA HIS A 232 -13.58 -0.25 -24.58
C HIS A 232 -12.14 -0.65 -24.23
N ILE A 233 -11.76 -1.93 -24.36
CA ILE A 233 -10.37 -2.37 -24.20
C ILE A 233 -9.48 -1.71 -25.26
N ARG A 234 -9.89 -1.66 -26.54
CA ARG A 234 -9.12 -0.97 -27.59
C ARG A 234 -9.02 0.53 -27.33
N GLN A 235 -10.10 1.16 -26.89
CA GLN A 235 -10.13 2.57 -26.52
C GLN A 235 -9.17 2.86 -25.36
N PHE A 236 -9.20 2.01 -24.32
CA PHE A 236 -8.29 2.05 -23.18
C PHE A 236 -6.83 1.86 -23.59
N LEU A 237 -6.54 0.85 -24.43
CA LEU A 237 -5.19 0.54 -24.92
C LEU A 237 -4.65 1.61 -25.89
N ASN A 238 -5.51 2.31 -26.63
CA ASN A 238 -5.09 3.31 -27.64
C ASN A 238 -4.85 4.72 -27.06
N LEU A 239 -4.99 4.95 -25.74
CA LEU A 239 -4.73 6.23 -25.05
C LEU A 239 -5.46 7.47 -25.61
N GLU A 240 -6.30 7.37 -26.65
CA GLU A 240 -6.98 8.52 -27.25
C GLU A 240 -8.17 9.01 -26.43
N THR A 241 -8.72 8.18 -25.54
CA THR A 241 -9.75 8.61 -24.59
C THR A 241 -9.63 7.82 -23.28
N ASN A 242 -9.41 8.55 -22.19
CA ASN A 242 -9.57 8.01 -20.85
C ASN A 242 -10.99 7.45 -20.72
N LEU A 243 -11.15 6.19 -20.29
CA LEU A 243 -12.42 5.67 -19.77
C LEU A 243 -12.99 6.52 -18.61
N GLY A 244 -12.22 7.49 -18.10
CA GLY A 244 -12.63 8.50 -17.13
C GLY A 244 -12.57 9.96 -17.60
N LYS A 245 -12.34 10.28 -18.89
CA LYS A 245 -12.45 11.67 -19.37
C LYS A 245 -13.91 12.11 -19.44
N ASP A 246 -14.77 11.21 -19.89
CA ASP A 246 -16.21 11.43 -20.01
C ASP A 246 -17.01 10.81 -18.85
N ASN A 247 -16.33 10.12 -17.93
CA ASN A 247 -16.89 9.54 -16.72
C ASN A 247 -15.97 9.82 -15.53
N PRO A 248 -15.77 11.11 -15.16
CA PRO A 248 -15.00 11.47 -13.96
C PRO A 248 -15.62 10.72 -12.78
N SER A 249 -14.80 10.13 -11.89
CA SER A 249 -15.30 9.72 -10.57
C SER A 249 -15.80 11.00 -9.88
N PRO A 250 -17.11 11.28 -9.86
CA PRO A 250 -17.57 12.67 -9.84
C PRO A 250 -17.78 13.18 -8.42
N LEU A 251 -17.14 12.57 -7.41
CA LEU A 251 -17.44 12.87 -6.02
C LEU A 251 -16.17 13.10 -5.18
N PRO A 252 -16.20 14.12 -4.31
CA PRO A 252 -15.05 14.54 -3.52
C PRO A 252 -14.65 13.45 -2.51
N ILE A 253 -13.34 13.34 -2.25
CA ILE A 253 -12.86 12.74 -1.01
C ILE A 253 -13.30 13.69 0.11
N VAL A 254 -14.10 13.17 1.04
CA VAL A 254 -14.54 13.92 2.22
C VAL A 254 -13.90 13.29 3.43
N SER A 255 -13.38 14.12 4.33
CA SER A 255 -12.74 13.66 5.55
C SER A 255 -13.04 14.61 6.71
N GLY A 256 -12.88 14.13 7.93
CA GLY A 256 -13.19 14.93 9.11
C GLY A 256 -12.80 14.27 10.42
N GLN A 257 -13.01 15.02 11.49
CA GLN A 257 -12.86 14.52 12.85
C GLN A 257 -14.19 14.01 13.39
N SER A 258 -14.09 13.21 14.44
CA SER A 258 -15.23 12.59 15.12
C SER A 258 -15.15 12.93 16.61
N ASP A 259 -16.16 13.62 17.11
CA ASP A 259 -16.30 13.94 18.54
C ASP A 259 -16.36 12.65 19.36
N ALA A 260 -17.04 11.61 18.85
CA ALA A 260 -17.10 10.30 19.51
C ALA A 260 -15.72 9.67 19.68
N VAL A 261 -14.80 9.87 18.73
CA VAL A 261 -13.41 9.43 18.85
C VAL A 261 -12.63 10.33 19.80
N LEU A 262 -12.77 11.66 19.72
CA LEU A 262 -12.08 12.63 20.59
C LEU A 262 -12.44 12.47 22.08
N ASP A 263 -13.70 12.13 22.34
CA ASP A 263 -14.28 11.92 23.67
C ASP A 263 -14.14 10.46 24.15
N SER A 264 -13.50 9.61 23.35
CA SER A 264 -13.35 8.20 23.69
C SER A 264 -12.60 8.03 25.01
N LYS A 265 -13.23 7.27 25.92
CA LYS A 265 -12.64 6.85 27.21
C LYS A 265 -11.40 5.96 27.06
N ASP A 266 -11.13 5.47 25.85
CA ASP A 266 -10.01 4.57 25.58
C ASP A 266 -8.71 5.33 25.31
N ILE A 267 -8.77 6.63 24.97
CA ILE A 267 -7.57 7.44 24.66
C ILE A 267 -6.53 7.37 25.79
N PRO A 268 -6.87 7.54 27.09
CA PRO A 268 -5.88 7.51 28.16
C PRO A 268 -5.10 6.19 28.29
N ALA A 269 -5.63 5.08 27.76
CA ALA A 269 -4.97 3.78 27.77
C ALA A 269 -3.98 3.60 26.61
N LEU A 270 -3.98 4.49 25.61
CA LEU A 270 -3.09 4.42 24.46
C LEU A 270 -1.67 4.92 24.83
N PRO A 271 -0.64 4.51 24.08
CA PRO A 271 0.68 5.13 24.18
C PRO A 271 0.61 6.65 23.95
N PRO A 272 1.45 7.47 24.62
CA PRO A 272 1.39 8.94 24.50
C PRO A 272 1.40 9.46 23.06
N ARG A 273 2.25 8.89 22.18
CA ARG A 273 2.28 9.27 20.76
C ARG A 273 0.95 9.02 20.04
N SER A 274 0.25 7.95 20.39
CA SER A 274 -1.08 7.64 19.83
C SER A 274 -2.15 8.58 20.39
N GLN A 275 -2.05 8.99 21.66
CA GLN A 275 -2.94 10.02 22.23
C GLN A 275 -2.78 11.35 21.50
N ASP A 276 -1.54 11.79 21.31
CA ASP A 276 -1.22 13.02 20.58
C ASP A 276 -1.73 12.95 19.14
N PHE A 277 -1.49 11.82 18.45
CA PHE A 277 -1.98 11.60 17.09
C PHE A 277 -3.51 11.73 17.01
N VAL A 278 -4.26 11.05 17.88
CA VAL A 278 -5.73 11.09 17.89
C VAL A 278 -6.25 12.49 18.20
N ARG A 279 -5.60 13.26 19.10
CA ARG A 279 -6.06 14.59 19.48
C ARG A 279 -5.58 15.72 18.56
N HIS A 280 -4.68 15.43 17.63
CA HIS A 280 -4.08 16.46 16.80
C HIS A 280 -5.13 17.07 15.85
N PRO A 281 -5.23 18.41 15.74
CA PRO A 281 -6.29 19.06 14.95
C PRO A 281 -6.20 18.79 13.44
N ALA A 282 -5.04 18.35 12.95
CA ALA A 282 -4.85 17.95 11.55
C ALA A 282 -5.09 16.44 11.31
N THR A 283 -5.37 15.65 12.34
CA THR A 283 -5.64 14.22 12.17
C THR A 283 -7.09 14.02 11.76
N SER A 284 -7.29 13.54 10.55
CA SER A 284 -8.60 13.04 10.13
C SER A 284 -8.91 11.73 10.87
N HIS A 285 -10.14 11.59 11.34
CA HIS A 285 -10.64 10.36 11.98
C HIS A 285 -11.31 9.45 10.97
N TRP A 286 -11.99 10.01 9.99
CA TRP A 286 -12.70 9.25 8.98
C TRP A 286 -12.53 9.93 7.62
N GLU A 287 -12.57 9.12 6.59
CA GLU A 287 -12.62 9.56 5.21
C GLU A 287 -13.65 8.71 4.49
N PHE A 288 -14.33 9.28 3.50
CA PHE A 288 -14.99 8.46 2.50
C PHE A 288 -14.74 8.97 1.09
N CYS A 289 -14.65 8.03 0.17
CA CYS A 289 -14.62 8.30 -1.26
C CYS A 289 -15.73 7.51 -1.95
N VAL A 290 -16.18 8.05 -3.08
CA VAL A 290 -17.26 7.43 -3.83
C VAL A 290 -16.73 7.04 -5.19
N LEU A 291 -16.95 5.77 -5.51
CA LEU A 291 -16.53 5.14 -6.74
C LEU A 291 -17.80 4.71 -7.49
N PRO A 292 -18.06 5.26 -8.69
CA PRO A 292 -19.11 4.74 -9.55
C PRO A 292 -18.69 3.35 -10.00
N THR A 293 -19.23 2.32 -9.35
CA THR A 293 -19.02 0.93 -9.74
C THR A 293 -20.12 0.53 -10.71
N GLY A 294 -19.80 0.40 -12.00
CA GLY A 294 -20.68 -0.34 -12.89
C GLY A 294 -21.08 -1.68 -12.26
N GLY A 295 -22.33 -2.10 -12.47
CA GLY A 295 -22.95 -3.25 -11.83
C GLY A 295 -22.12 -4.54 -11.68
N SER A 296 -22.46 -5.32 -10.66
CA SER A 296 -21.96 -6.69 -10.46
C SER A 296 -22.35 -7.61 -11.63
N PRO A 297 -21.55 -8.66 -11.95
CA PRO A 297 -21.97 -9.70 -12.87
C PRO A 297 -23.37 -10.21 -12.57
N ASN A 298 -24.17 -10.33 -13.64
CA ASN A 298 -25.51 -10.94 -13.65
C ASN A 298 -26.64 -10.19 -12.94
N THR A 299 -26.50 -8.91 -12.59
CA THR A 299 -27.55 -8.22 -11.82
C THR A 299 -28.32 -7.12 -12.56
N SER A 300 -27.87 -6.63 -13.73
CA SER A 300 -28.42 -5.43 -14.42
C SER A 300 -28.50 -4.17 -13.53
N ARG A 301 -27.97 -4.23 -12.30
CA ARG A 301 -28.05 -3.16 -11.29
C ARG A 301 -26.95 -2.14 -11.54
N ARG A 302 -27.23 -0.89 -11.19
CA ARG A 302 -26.27 0.21 -11.18
C ARG A 302 -25.93 0.49 -9.74
N LEU A 303 -24.65 0.39 -9.40
CA LEU A 303 -24.19 0.48 -8.02
C LEU A 303 -23.30 1.70 -7.83
N LEU A 304 -23.47 2.35 -6.69
CA LEU A 304 -22.53 3.33 -6.19
C LEU A 304 -21.81 2.70 -5.01
N GLN A 305 -20.48 2.56 -5.11
CA GLN A 305 -19.67 2.09 -4.00
C GLN A 305 -19.13 3.28 -3.23
N ILE A 306 -19.45 3.34 -1.94
CA ILE A 306 -18.93 4.34 -1.02
C ILE A 306 -18.00 3.63 -0.05
N ASN A 307 -16.72 3.98 -0.12
CA ASN A 307 -15.71 3.41 0.74
C ASN A 307 -15.56 4.28 1.99
N ALA A 308 -15.91 3.74 3.16
CA ALA A 308 -15.59 4.34 4.44
C ALA A 308 -14.19 3.91 4.91
N TYR A 309 -13.36 4.87 5.30
CA TYR A 309 -12.01 4.66 5.80
C TYR A 309 -11.90 5.19 7.23
N PRO A 310 -11.82 4.32 8.25
CA PRO A 310 -11.35 4.73 9.57
C PRO A 310 -9.85 5.04 9.50
N GLN A 311 -9.51 6.31 9.74
CA GLN A 311 -8.14 6.83 9.61
C GLN A 311 -7.37 6.76 10.95
N VAL A 312 -8.08 6.62 12.08
CA VAL A 312 -7.44 6.36 13.38
C VAL A 312 -7.14 4.87 13.51
N VAL A 313 -5.86 4.53 13.38
CA VAL A 313 -5.35 3.15 13.51
C VAL A 313 -4.38 3.05 14.69
N CYS A 314 -4.91 2.66 15.85
CA CYS A 314 -4.12 2.37 17.05
C CYS A 314 -3.75 0.89 17.17
N SER A 315 -4.46 0.00 16.48
CA SER A 315 -4.11 -1.41 16.34
C SER A 315 -2.70 -1.54 15.76
N THR A 316 -1.96 -2.50 16.31
CA THR A 316 -0.60 -2.80 15.88
C THR A 316 -0.54 -4.30 15.58
N GLY A 317 -0.14 -4.58 14.35
CA GLY A 317 0.02 -5.92 13.82
C GLY A 317 1.48 -6.37 13.80
N SER A 318 1.68 -7.58 13.28
CA SER A 318 3.01 -8.14 13.06
C SER A 318 3.15 -8.85 11.70
N LEU A 319 4.40 -9.04 11.30
CA LEU A 319 4.81 -9.78 10.12
C LEU A 319 6.01 -10.64 10.46
N GLN A 320 5.94 -11.92 10.10
CA GLN A 320 6.96 -12.92 10.42
C GLN A 320 7.23 -13.83 9.22
N LEU A 321 8.43 -14.40 9.17
CA LEU A 321 8.75 -15.46 8.22
C LEU A 321 8.02 -16.75 8.61
N ALA A 322 7.39 -17.41 7.65
CA ALA A 322 6.91 -18.79 7.83
C ALA A 322 8.08 -19.79 7.77
N SER A 323 9.11 -19.51 6.97
CA SER A 323 10.29 -20.35 6.81
C SER A 323 11.51 -19.51 6.37
N LYS A 324 12.68 -20.16 6.21
CA LYS A 324 13.88 -19.54 5.64
C LYS A 324 13.89 -19.48 4.11
N ASP A 325 12.87 -20.03 3.45
CA ASP A 325 12.69 -19.95 2.00
C ASP A 325 12.04 -18.61 1.64
N ALA A 326 12.67 -17.85 0.74
CA ALA A 326 12.18 -16.55 0.30
C ALA A 326 10.87 -16.64 -0.50
N ALA A 327 10.59 -17.80 -1.12
CA ALA A 327 9.37 -18.06 -1.88
C ALA A 327 8.15 -18.33 -0.99
N GLU A 328 8.37 -18.75 0.27
CA GLU A 328 7.29 -19.01 1.20
C GLU A 328 6.61 -17.70 1.65
N PRO A 329 5.26 -17.64 1.66
CA PRO A 329 4.54 -16.44 2.10
C PRO A 329 4.84 -16.05 3.55
N LEU A 330 4.75 -14.75 3.82
CA LEU A 330 4.86 -14.20 5.15
C LEU A 330 3.63 -14.55 5.99
N LEU A 331 3.83 -14.78 7.28
CA LEU A 331 2.76 -14.77 8.26
C LEU A 331 2.48 -13.31 8.61
N VAL A 332 1.40 -12.76 8.07
CA VAL A 332 1.03 -11.35 8.28
C VAL A 332 -0.23 -11.27 9.11
N ASP A 333 -0.14 -10.60 10.25
CA ASP A 333 -1.27 -10.32 11.12
C ASP A 333 -1.39 -8.80 11.30
N PRO A 334 -2.21 -8.11 10.52
CA PRO A 334 -2.47 -6.68 10.74
C PRO A 334 -3.16 -6.40 12.08
N ASN A 335 -3.77 -7.42 12.70
CA ASN A 335 -4.44 -7.34 13.99
C ASN A 335 -5.53 -6.24 14.01
N TYR A 336 -6.31 -6.19 12.92
CA TYR A 336 -7.30 -5.14 12.71
C TYR A 336 -8.30 -5.07 13.86
N LEU A 337 -8.66 -3.84 14.25
CA LEU A 337 -9.71 -3.56 15.25
C LEU A 337 -9.42 -4.17 16.64
N SER A 338 -8.16 -4.44 16.96
CA SER A 338 -7.77 -4.96 18.28
C SER A 338 -7.94 -3.93 19.39
N GLN A 339 -7.68 -2.66 19.08
CA GLN A 339 -7.95 -1.55 20.00
C GLN A 339 -9.43 -1.14 19.97
N ALA A 340 -9.97 -0.79 21.14
CA ALA A 340 -11.37 -0.36 21.28
C ALA A 340 -11.67 0.93 20.50
N ILE A 341 -10.73 1.88 20.53
CA ILE A 341 -10.86 3.13 19.79
C ILE A 341 -10.98 2.92 18.27
N ASP A 342 -10.28 1.93 17.71
CA ASP A 342 -10.37 1.60 16.29
C ASP A 342 -11.76 1.06 15.93
N ARG A 343 -12.37 0.28 16.82
CA ARG A 343 -13.75 -0.21 16.63
C ARG A 343 -14.75 0.95 16.67
N HIS A 344 -14.61 1.87 17.63
CA HIS A 344 -15.46 3.06 17.70
C HIS A 344 -15.30 3.93 16.45
N ASN A 345 -14.07 4.15 15.98
CA ASN A 345 -13.82 4.93 14.78
C ASN A 345 -14.36 4.26 13.50
N ALA A 346 -14.21 2.94 13.38
CA ALA A 346 -14.78 2.18 12.26
C ALA A 346 -16.31 2.25 12.23
N VAL A 347 -16.97 2.10 13.39
CA VAL A 347 -18.41 2.28 13.52
C VAL A 347 -18.82 3.68 13.08
N ASP A 348 -18.16 4.71 13.60
CA ASP A 348 -18.52 6.09 13.29
C ASP A 348 -18.32 6.44 11.82
N ALA A 349 -17.23 5.98 11.20
CA ALA A 349 -16.99 6.16 9.77
C ALA A 349 -18.12 5.56 8.91
N VAL A 350 -18.61 4.36 9.25
CA VAL A 350 -19.72 3.71 8.54
C VAL A 350 -21.04 4.42 8.80
N ARG A 351 -21.29 4.89 10.03
CA ARG A 351 -22.49 5.67 10.36
C ARG A 351 -22.54 6.97 9.57
N ILE A 352 -21.42 7.69 9.48
CA ILE A 352 -21.31 8.94 8.72
C ILE A 352 -21.66 8.71 7.26
N VAL A 353 -21.05 7.69 6.62
CA VAL A 353 -21.36 7.33 5.23
C VAL A 353 -22.83 6.96 5.08
N THR A 354 -23.34 6.07 5.93
CA THR A 354 -24.73 5.59 5.82
C THR A 354 -25.72 6.74 5.97
N ARG A 355 -25.56 7.60 6.97
CA ARG A 355 -26.41 8.78 7.21
C ARG A 355 -26.34 9.79 6.05
N PHE A 356 -25.14 10.09 5.55
CA PHE A 356 -24.95 11.01 4.43
C PHE A 356 -25.74 10.53 3.21
N PHE A 357 -25.59 9.26 2.84
CA PHE A 357 -26.24 8.70 1.66
C PHE A 357 -27.75 8.45 1.85
N THR A 358 -28.22 8.20 3.07
CA THR A 358 -29.65 8.21 3.40
C THR A 358 -30.27 9.60 3.20
N VAL A 359 -29.61 10.66 3.65
CA VAL A 359 -30.08 12.04 3.41
C VAL A 359 -30.05 12.35 1.91
N LEU A 360 -28.98 12.00 1.21
CA LEU A 360 -28.89 12.18 -0.24
C LEU A 360 -30.04 11.47 -0.96
N ALA A 361 -30.42 10.27 -0.50
CA ALA A 361 -31.54 9.53 -1.06
C ALA A 361 -32.90 10.18 -0.82
N SER A 362 -33.07 10.96 0.25
CA SER A 362 -34.29 11.77 0.44
C SER A 362 -34.37 12.97 -0.51
N LEU A 363 -33.25 13.35 -1.12
CA LEU A 363 -33.14 14.53 -2.01
C LEU A 363 -33.03 14.15 -3.49
N SER A 364 -32.79 12.87 -3.82
CA SER A 364 -32.55 12.40 -5.19
C SER A 364 -33.34 11.13 -5.48
N ASN A 365 -34.15 11.18 -6.54
CA ASN A 365 -34.90 10.01 -7.03
C ASN A 365 -34.00 8.94 -7.66
N ASP A 366 -32.74 9.27 -7.96
CA ASP A 366 -31.76 8.33 -8.52
C ASP A 366 -31.03 7.52 -7.44
N MET A 367 -31.30 7.72 -6.16
CA MET A 367 -30.81 6.83 -5.09
C MET A 367 -31.92 5.82 -4.76
N LEU A 368 -31.83 4.62 -5.34
CA LEU A 368 -32.92 3.63 -5.27
C LEU A 368 -32.98 2.89 -3.92
N GLY A 369 -31.85 2.83 -3.22
CA GLY A 369 -31.78 2.29 -1.86
C GLY A 369 -30.46 1.59 -1.53
N PRO A 370 -30.23 1.20 -0.27
CA PRO A 370 -29.04 0.47 0.11
C PRO A 370 -29.05 -0.94 -0.51
N HIS A 371 -27.94 -1.30 -1.16
CA HIS A 371 -27.68 -2.66 -1.64
C HIS A 371 -26.94 -3.48 -0.58
N SER A 372 -25.92 -2.88 0.05
CA SER A 372 -25.11 -3.47 1.11
C SER A 372 -24.76 -2.39 2.11
N ALA A 373 -25.40 -2.41 3.26
CA ALA A 373 -25.25 -1.44 4.36
C ALA A 373 -25.56 -2.14 5.69
N PRO A 374 -25.19 -1.54 6.84
CA PRO A 374 -25.63 -2.03 8.15
C PRO A 374 -27.15 -2.16 8.24
N ALA A 375 -27.63 -3.15 9.00
CA ALA A 375 -29.07 -3.39 9.19
C ALA A 375 -29.76 -2.24 9.95
N SER A 376 -29.03 -1.57 10.84
CA SER A 376 -29.48 -0.38 11.55
C SER A 376 -28.28 0.49 11.96
N ASP A 377 -28.56 1.61 12.64
CA ASP A 377 -27.55 2.48 13.23
C ASP A 377 -27.04 1.96 14.60
N GLU A 378 -27.57 0.84 15.09
CA GLU A 378 -27.11 0.22 16.34
C GLU A 378 -25.68 -0.30 16.19
N GLU A 379 -24.85 -0.10 17.22
CA GLU A 379 -23.42 -0.41 17.16
C GLU A 379 -23.15 -1.89 16.82
N ALA A 380 -23.99 -2.79 17.36
CA ALA A 380 -23.87 -4.22 17.10
C ALA A 380 -24.07 -4.57 15.62
N ASP A 381 -25.04 -3.93 14.96
CA ASP A 381 -25.34 -4.17 13.54
C ASP A 381 -24.25 -3.56 12.64
N VAL A 382 -23.74 -2.38 12.99
CA VAL A 382 -22.63 -1.75 12.27
C VAL A 382 -21.35 -2.59 12.41
N LEU A 383 -21.03 -3.09 13.61
CA LEU A 383 -19.88 -3.98 13.81
C LEU A 383 -20.05 -5.32 13.09
N ALA A 384 -21.25 -5.89 13.05
CA ALA A 384 -21.53 -7.10 12.29
C ALA A 384 -21.26 -6.87 10.79
N PHE A 385 -21.74 -5.76 10.25
CA PHE A 385 -21.46 -5.35 8.88
C PHE A 385 -19.97 -5.19 8.61
N ILE A 386 -19.23 -4.47 9.48
CA ILE A 386 -17.78 -4.28 9.35
C ILE A 386 -17.04 -5.62 9.33
N ARG A 387 -17.41 -6.55 10.21
CA ARG A 387 -16.79 -7.89 10.27
C ARG A 387 -16.92 -8.63 8.95
N GLU A 388 -18.05 -8.48 8.27
CA GLU A 388 -18.38 -9.18 7.03
C GLU A 388 -17.85 -8.48 5.77
N SER A 389 -17.78 -7.14 5.75
CA SER A 389 -17.52 -6.37 4.54
C SER A 389 -16.13 -5.75 4.46
N ALA A 390 -15.46 -5.51 5.59
CA ALA A 390 -14.19 -4.79 5.60
C ALA A 390 -13.09 -5.48 4.77
N ALA A 391 -12.26 -4.69 4.12
CA ALA A 391 -11.07 -5.13 3.42
C ALA A 391 -9.88 -4.24 3.80
N THR A 392 -8.68 -4.63 3.40
CA THR A 392 -7.48 -3.78 3.55
C THR A 392 -7.59 -2.54 2.66
N ALA A 393 -7.20 -1.38 3.18
CA ALA A 393 -6.98 -0.19 2.36
C ALA A 393 -5.67 -0.28 1.55
N ARG A 394 -4.81 -1.26 1.85
CA ARG A 394 -3.47 -1.48 1.29
C ARG A 394 -2.48 -0.37 1.63
N HIS A 395 -2.69 0.29 2.76
CA HIS A 395 -1.85 1.37 3.29
C HIS A 395 -0.83 0.82 4.30
N TYR A 396 -0.19 -0.31 3.96
CA TYR A 396 0.74 -0.99 4.85
C TYR A 396 1.93 -0.08 5.23
N SER A 397 2.21 -0.01 6.52
CA SER A 397 3.33 0.79 7.05
C SER A 397 3.86 0.20 8.37
N GLY A 398 4.91 0.80 8.91
CA GLY A 398 5.34 0.53 10.29
C GLY A 398 6.09 -0.78 10.53
N ALA A 399 6.21 -1.70 9.56
CA ALA A 399 6.94 -2.95 9.77
C ALA A 399 8.47 -2.77 9.97
N THR A 400 9.03 -1.62 9.60
CA THR A 400 10.42 -1.21 9.85
C THR A 400 10.44 0.25 10.32
N PRO A 401 9.97 0.54 11.54
CA PRO A 401 9.71 1.91 11.97
C PRO A 401 11.01 2.73 12.11
N MET A 402 10.94 4.01 11.78
CA MET A 402 12.01 4.97 12.05
C MET A 402 11.84 5.56 13.44
N GLY A 403 12.94 5.75 14.17
CA GLY A 403 12.90 6.40 15.47
C GLY A 403 14.27 6.88 15.93
N ARG A 404 14.32 7.43 17.15
CA ARG A 404 15.61 7.80 17.73
C ARG A 404 16.40 6.53 18.03
N ARG A 405 17.74 6.62 18.04
CA ARG A 405 18.62 5.47 18.30
C ARG A 405 18.36 4.77 19.64
N GLN A 406 17.79 5.50 20.60
CA GLN A 406 17.39 4.98 21.92
C GLN A 406 15.96 4.43 21.99
N ASP A 407 15.12 4.68 20.98
CA ASP A 407 13.74 4.21 20.97
C ASP A 407 13.77 2.73 20.67
N GLU A 408 13.41 1.84 21.60
CA GLU A 408 13.55 0.38 21.47
C GLU A 408 12.77 -0.23 20.29
N GLU A 409 11.68 0.41 19.89
CA GLU A 409 10.81 -0.02 18.78
C GLU A 409 11.36 0.32 17.39
N ALA A 410 12.31 1.26 17.27
CA ALA A 410 12.88 1.64 15.99
C ALA A 410 13.64 0.50 15.27
N CYS A 411 13.68 0.55 13.95
CA CYS A 411 14.50 -0.34 13.12
C CYS A 411 15.54 0.45 12.33
N VAL A 412 15.29 1.73 12.08
CA VAL A 412 16.21 2.65 11.41
C VAL A 412 16.24 3.99 12.16
N ASP A 413 17.36 4.71 12.05
CA ASP A 413 17.48 6.08 12.55
C ASP A 413 17.02 7.11 11.50
N GLY A 414 17.19 8.41 11.80
CA GLY A 414 16.82 9.51 10.90
C GLY A 414 17.61 9.56 9.59
N ASP A 415 18.71 8.79 9.49
CA ASP A 415 19.48 8.61 8.25
C ASP A 415 19.06 7.33 7.51
N PHE A 416 17.94 6.71 7.90
CA PHE A 416 17.45 5.42 7.39
C PHE A 416 18.44 4.25 7.56
N CYS A 417 19.40 4.36 8.49
CA CYS A 417 20.40 3.34 8.74
C CYS A 417 19.95 2.37 9.86
N TYR A 418 20.07 1.06 9.63
CA TYR A 418 19.74 0.04 10.66
C TYR A 418 20.84 -0.12 11.74
N ALA A 419 22.10 0.22 11.41
CA ALA A 419 23.27 -0.29 12.13
C ALA A 419 23.76 0.53 13.34
N LYS A 420 23.14 1.66 13.69
CA LYS A 420 23.69 2.60 14.70
C LYS A 420 22.99 2.58 16.05
N ARG A 421 22.61 1.39 16.55
CA ARG A 421 22.05 1.21 17.90
C ARG A 421 23.06 0.91 19.01
N SER A 422 24.36 0.77 18.72
CA SER A 422 25.30 0.61 19.83
C SER A 422 25.42 1.93 20.58
N ARG A 423 25.11 1.92 21.88
CA ARG A 423 25.50 2.97 22.84
C ARG A 423 27.03 3.14 22.97
N VAL A 424 27.81 2.44 22.15
CA VAL A 424 29.27 2.46 22.14
C VAL A 424 29.73 2.25 20.70
N ASP A 425 30.43 3.26 20.17
CA ASP A 425 31.36 3.28 19.03
C ASP A 425 30.93 4.20 17.87
N PRO A 426 31.39 5.46 17.88
CA PRO A 426 31.37 6.34 16.72
C PRO A 426 32.62 6.07 15.88
N ARG A 427 32.61 4.99 15.09
CA ARG A 427 33.62 4.76 14.04
C ARG A 427 32.98 4.27 12.75
#